data_AF-A0A0D2HMM9-F1
#
_entry.id   AF-A0A0D2HMM9-F1
#
_cell.length_a   1.000
_cell.length_b   1.000
_cell.length_c   1.000
_cell.angle_alpha   90.00
_cell.angle_beta   90.00
_cell.angle_gamma   90.00
#
_symmetry.space_group_name_H-M   'P 1'
#
loop_
_entity.id
_entity.type
_entity.pdbx_description
1 polymer ?
#
loop_
_entity_poly.entity_id
_entity_poly.type
_entity_poly.pdbx_seq_one_letter_code
_entity_poly.pdbx_strand_id
1 'polypeptide(L)'
;MSPSTAAAAAAAAATAPPLTFSLANELKALRHEKRNQNLSRLPANATIQRRPLNHAPVADLRSSGTKTPKVVYVSARTPVVAAIKRVKKYLVHIERRALEDAGGGFAARKHAHGKGGGHPAKAAEKANEALARDKEEVLVKASGRAMGQALRVGEWFRNKEKDMLCRVEIRTGNVSTVDDIVQLDDLEEEKEEEEEEADEHDDPGQNEKNEQVDEGTLEEPAEPSTLQCGDTTMELLGGVDVATTSSGENKSQSTLAEAQMGMSAAEQSANDTAMPDSLPNHNRRRRKKRKRPTYEAENLPEARIRWIKTVEVAISLQT
;
A
#
# COMPACT_ATOMS: atom_id res chain seq x y z
N MET A 1 69.84 4.07 -18.29
CA MET A 1 69.21 2.99 -17.51
C MET A 1 67.78 3.41 -17.20
N SER A 2 66.80 2.84 -17.91
CA SER A 2 65.35 2.93 -17.60
C SER A 2 65.05 2.21 -16.27
N PRO A 3 63.89 2.37 -15.58
CA PRO A 3 62.50 2.32 -16.12
C PRO A 3 61.52 3.37 -15.51
N SER A 4 60.57 3.95 -16.25
CA SER A 4 59.24 3.42 -16.66
C SER A 4 58.41 2.79 -15.53
N THR A 5 57.47 3.57 -14.98
CA THR A 5 56.35 3.05 -14.16
C THR A 5 55.03 3.56 -14.74
N ALA A 6 54.25 2.61 -15.23
CA ALA A 6 52.91 2.79 -15.77
C ALA A 6 51.91 3.17 -14.67
N ALA A 7 51.18 4.27 -14.88
CA ALA A 7 50.03 4.66 -14.08
C ALA A 7 48.78 3.95 -14.63
N ALA A 8 48.30 2.95 -13.90
CA ALA A 8 46.98 2.36 -14.08
C ALA A 8 45.94 3.26 -13.41
N ALA A 9 45.27 4.12 -14.19
CA ALA A 9 44.11 4.86 -13.74
C ALA A 9 42.87 3.97 -13.90
N ALA A 10 42.34 3.56 -12.75
CA ALA A 10 41.17 2.72 -12.59
C ALA A 10 39.93 3.34 -13.24
N ALA A 11 39.18 2.47 -13.93
CA ALA A 11 37.96 2.76 -14.64
C ALA A 11 36.92 3.46 -13.76
N ALA A 12 36.48 4.64 -14.21
CA ALA A 12 35.28 5.32 -13.76
C ALA A 12 34.05 4.46 -14.09
N ALA A 13 33.55 3.71 -13.12
CA ALA A 13 32.28 3.02 -13.20
C ALA A 13 31.15 4.07 -13.15
N ALA A 14 30.43 4.15 -14.26
CA ALA A 14 29.40 5.11 -14.58
C ALA A 14 28.29 5.22 -13.51
N THR A 15 27.98 6.47 -13.17
CA THR A 15 26.77 6.92 -12.47
C THR A 15 25.55 6.61 -13.33
N ALA A 16 24.97 5.41 -13.17
CA ALA A 16 23.69 5.09 -13.81
C ALA A 16 22.59 6.00 -13.23
N PRO A 17 21.70 6.58 -14.07
CA PRO A 17 20.56 7.35 -13.59
C PRO A 17 19.65 6.49 -12.71
N PRO A 18 18.90 7.09 -11.76
CA PRO A 18 18.04 6.34 -10.85
C PRO A 18 17.05 5.52 -11.67
N LEU A 19 17.18 4.19 -11.60
CA LEU A 19 16.30 3.25 -12.27
C LEU A 19 14.85 3.62 -11.92
N THR A 20 14.07 4.00 -12.93
CA THR A 20 12.66 4.29 -12.76
C THR A 20 11.99 3.08 -12.12
N PHE A 21 11.33 3.29 -10.97
CA PHE A 21 10.71 2.21 -10.26
C PHE A 21 9.58 1.61 -11.10
N SER A 22 9.78 0.35 -11.49
CA SER A 22 8.78 -0.42 -12.19
C SER A 22 8.26 -1.51 -11.26
N LEU A 23 7.03 -1.34 -10.79
CA LEU A 23 6.36 -2.31 -9.90
C LEU A 23 6.40 -3.73 -10.42
N ALA A 24 6.21 -3.90 -11.73
CA ALA A 24 6.22 -5.21 -12.36
C ALA A 24 7.61 -5.87 -12.27
N ASN A 25 8.68 -5.09 -12.34
CA ASN A 25 10.05 -5.58 -12.23
C ASN A 25 10.39 -5.91 -10.78
N GLU A 26 10.01 -5.03 -9.85
CA GLU A 26 10.22 -5.24 -8.41
C GLU A 26 9.49 -6.49 -7.93
N LEU A 27 8.21 -6.66 -8.29
CA LEU A 27 7.44 -7.86 -7.95
C LEU A 27 8.03 -9.15 -8.54
N LYS A 28 8.67 -9.08 -9.72
CA LYS A 28 9.37 -10.22 -10.33
C LYS A 28 10.73 -10.48 -9.68
N ALA A 29 11.40 -9.44 -9.17
CA ALA A 29 12.67 -9.54 -8.48
C ALA A 29 12.53 -10.22 -7.12
N LEU A 30 11.36 -10.09 -6.46
CA LEU A 30 11.07 -10.78 -5.22
C LEU A 30 11.08 -12.31 -5.41
N ARG A 31 12.03 -12.97 -4.74
CA ARG A 31 12.13 -14.44 -4.71
C ARG A 31 11.33 -14.98 -3.53
N HIS A 32 10.36 -15.84 -3.83
CA HIS A 32 9.55 -16.57 -2.86
C HIS A 32 9.76 -18.06 -2.98
N GLU A 33 9.81 -18.75 -1.85
CA GLU A 33 9.80 -20.20 -1.80
C GLU A 33 8.45 -20.74 -2.33
N LYS A 34 8.50 -21.69 -3.27
CA LYS A 34 7.31 -22.22 -3.94
C LYS A 34 6.69 -23.38 -3.15
N ARG A 35 5.89 -23.07 -2.13
CA ARG A 35 5.27 -24.07 -1.24
C ARG A 35 3.97 -24.72 -1.76
N ASN A 36 3.27 -24.11 -2.72
CA ASN A 36 1.98 -24.63 -3.24
C ASN A 36 2.11 -25.68 -4.35
N GLN A 37 3.29 -26.30 -4.53
CA GLN A 37 3.52 -27.22 -5.64
C GLN A 37 2.90 -28.61 -5.43
N ASN A 38 2.75 -29.03 -4.17
CA ASN A 38 2.30 -30.37 -3.80
C ASN A 38 0.81 -30.44 -3.43
N LEU A 39 0.05 -29.36 -3.63
CA LEU A 39 -1.38 -29.35 -3.34
C LEU A 39 -2.13 -30.15 -4.42
N SER A 40 -2.88 -31.17 -3.98
CA SER A 40 -3.82 -31.95 -4.79
C SER A 40 -4.90 -31.05 -5.38
N ARG A 41 -5.37 -31.40 -6.58
CA ARG A 41 -6.42 -30.65 -7.25
C ARG A 41 -7.77 -30.99 -6.60
N LEU A 42 -8.64 -30.00 -6.46
CA LEU A 42 -10.02 -30.23 -6.04
C LEU A 42 -10.84 -30.81 -7.21
N PRO A 43 -11.77 -31.73 -6.95
CA PRO A 43 -12.75 -32.17 -7.92
C PRO A 43 -13.67 -31.00 -8.32
N ALA A 44 -14.43 -31.17 -9.40
CA ALA A 44 -15.21 -30.08 -9.99
C ALA A 44 -16.39 -29.63 -9.10
N ASN A 45 -16.89 -30.52 -8.24
CA ASN A 45 -17.97 -30.29 -7.28
C ASN A 45 -17.51 -29.60 -5.98
N ALA A 46 -16.25 -29.16 -5.88
CA ALA A 46 -15.73 -28.53 -4.67
C ALA A 46 -15.01 -27.22 -4.98
N THR A 47 -15.28 -26.20 -4.17
CA THR A 47 -14.64 -24.89 -4.27
C THR A 47 -13.97 -24.50 -2.96
N ILE A 48 -13.28 -23.36 -2.97
CA ILE A 48 -12.45 -22.90 -1.87
C ILE A 48 -13.05 -21.61 -1.33
N GLN A 49 -13.60 -21.67 -0.12
CA GLN A 49 -13.92 -20.47 0.63
C GLN A 49 -12.68 -20.01 1.40
N ARG A 50 -12.33 -18.72 1.28
CA ARG A 50 -11.07 -18.20 1.82
C ARG A 50 -11.31 -17.60 3.19
N ARG A 51 -10.65 -18.13 4.23
CA ARG A 51 -10.69 -17.51 5.55
C ARG A 51 -9.93 -16.17 5.58
N PRO A 52 -10.36 -15.21 6.42
CA PRO A 52 -9.60 -14.01 6.71
C PRO A 52 -8.17 -14.32 7.19
N LEU A 53 -7.22 -13.43 6.87
CA LEU A 53 -5.84 -13.60 7.31
C LEU A 53 -5.66 -13.14 8.75
N ASN A 54 -5.35 -14.07 9.65
CA ASN A 54 -4.98 -13.74 11.03
C ASN A 54 -3.65 -12.97 11.03
N HIS A 55 -3.67 -11.76 11.58
CA HIS A 55 -2.49 -10.93 11.73
C HIS A 55 -2.38 -10.41 13.18
N ALA A 56 -1.15 -10.16 13.64
CA ALA A 56 -0.91 -9.61 14.97
C ALA A 56 -1.61 -8.24 15.11
N PRO A 57 -2.06 -7.86 16.32
CA PRO A 57 -2.68 -6.57 16.56
C PRO A 57 -1.71 -5.42 16.24
N VAL A 58 -2.27 -4.28 15.82
CA VAL A 58 -1.49 -3.07 15.53
C VAL A 58 -1.02 -2.46 16.85
N ALA A 59 0.29 -2.23 16.98
CA ALA A 59 0.88 -1.68 18.19
C ALA A 59 0.35 -0.26 18.48
N ASP A 60 -0.04 -0.01 19.74
CA ASP A 60 -0.42 1.32 20.20
C ASP A 60 0.81 2.25 20.24
N LEU A 61 0.68 3.45 19.69
CA LEU A 61 1.79 4.39 19.53
C LEU A 61 2.35 4.91 20.86
N ARG A 62 1.54 4.93 21.92
CA ARG A 62 1.95 5.45 23.24
C ARG A 62 2.59 4.37 24.09
N SER A 63 1.93 3.22 24.17
CA SER A 63 2.29 2.15 25.13
C SER A 63 3.31 1.15 24.59
N SER A 64 3.46 1.06 23.28
CA SER A 64 4.34 0.06 22.65
C SER A 64 5.81 0.42 22.81
N GLY A 65 6.51 -0.13 23.79
CA GLY A 65 7.97 0.01 23.97
C GLY A 65 8.80 -0.49 22.77
N THR A 66 10.12 -0.32 22.82
CA THR A 66 11.06 -0.69 21.74
C THR A 66 10.98 -2.16 21.32
N LYS A 67 10.57 -3.05 22.24
CA LYS A 67 10.49 -4.50 22.01
C LYS A 67 9.31 -4.93 21.15
N THR A 68 8.26 -4.11 21.05
CA THR A 68 7.02 -4.49 20.38
C THR A 68 7.07 -4.04 18.92
N PRO A 69 6.85 -4.94 17.95
CA PRO A 69 7.03 -4.63 16.53
C PRO A 69 5.99 -3.61 16.04
N LYS A 70 6.46 -2.52 15.43
CA LYS A 70 5.61 -1.47 14.86
C LYS A 70 5.18 -1.88 13.45
N VAL A 71 4.02 -2.53 13.33
CA VAL A 71 3.54 -3.10 12.06
C VAL A 71 2.41 -2.26 11.44
N VAL A 72 2.57 -1.91 10.16
CA VAL A 72 1.53 -1.32 9.32
C VAL A 72 1.07 -2.34 8.27
N TYR A 73 -0.15 -2.83 8.41
CA TYR A 73 -0.76 -3.70 7.39
C TYR A 73 -1.33 -2.88 6.23
N VAL A 74 -1.01 -3.31 5.01
CA VAL A 74 -1.43 -2.65 3.77
C VAL A 74 -2.24 -3.62 2.93
N SER A 75 -3.45 -3.18 2.54
CA SER A 75 -4.30 -3.89 1.59
C SER A 75 -4.12 -3.33 0.17
N ALA A 76 -4.62 -4.04 -0.85
CA ALA A 76 -4.56 -3.56 -2.23
C ALA A 76 -5.33 -2.24 -2.44
N ARG A 77 -6.41 -2.04 -1.67
CA ARG A 77 -7.27 -0.84 -1.69
C ARG A 77 -6.75 0.31 -0.81
N THR A 78 -5.70 0.07 0.00
CA THR A 78 -5.14 1.12 0.87
C THR A 78 -4.46 2.20 0.01
N PRO A 79 -4.85 3.48 0.13
CA PRO A 79 -4.16 4.56 -0.55
C PRO A 79 -2.70 4.67 -0.07
N VAL A 80 -1.75 4.82 -1.00
CA VAL A 80 -0.31 4.86 -0.70
C VAL A 80 0.00 5.97 0.32
N VAL A 81 -0.58 7.15 0.14
CA VAL A 81 -0.40 8.31 1.04
C VAL A 81 -0.88 8.01 2.46
N ALA A 82 -1.97 7.25 2.62
CA ALA A 82 -2.47 6.87 3.94
C ALA A 82 -1.50 5.90 4.65
N ALA A 83 -0.92 4.95 3.91
CA ALA A 83 0.11 4.08 4.45
C ALA A 83 1.38 4.87 4.85
N ILE A 84 1.84 5.79 4.01
CA ILE A 84 2.98 6.66 4.31
C ILE A 84 2.74 7.49 5.58
N LYS A 85 1.57 8.12 5.72
CA LYS A 85 1.21 8.91 6.91
C LYS A 85 1.25 8.05 8.18
N ARG A 86 0.76 6.80 8.13
CA ARG A 86 0.83 5.85 9.26
C ARG A 86 2.27 5.50 9.63
N VAL A 87 3.14 5.24 8.64
CA VAL A 87 4.56 4.97 8.88
C VAL A 87 5.26 6.19 9.47
N LYS A 88 5.05 7.38 8.91
CA LYS A 88 5.60 8.65 9.46
C LYS A 88 5.18 8.84 10.91
N LYS A 89 3.91 8.56 11.23
CA LYS A 89 3.41 8.64 12.61
C LYS A 89 4.23 7.75 13.54
N TYR A 90 4.51 6.51 13.17
CA TYR A 90 5.37 5.62 13.96
C TYR A 90 6.81 6.13 14.08
N LEU A 91 7.43 6.60 13.00
CA LEU A 91 8.80 7.14 13.01
C LEU A 91 8.94 8.36 13.92
N VAL A 92 7.99 9.30 13.88
CA VAL A 92 7.96 10.45 14.79
C VAL A 92 7.83 10.00 16.26
N HIS A 93 7.09 8.93 16.53
CA HIS A 93 6.98 8.39 17.88
C HIS A 93 8.27 7.68 18.34
N ILE A 94 8.98 7.01 17.43
CA ILE A 94 10.29 6.41 17.69
C ILE A 94 11.27 7.52 18.08
N GLU A 95 11.35 8.58 17.28
CA GLU A 95 12.24 9.73 17.53
C GLU A 95 11.88 10.45 18.84
N ARG A 96 10.60 10.73 19.06
CA ARG A 96 10.13 11.39 20.29
C ARG A 96 10.52 10.59 21.53
N ARG A 97 10.35 9.26 21.49
CA ARG A 97 10.74 8.38 22.59
C ARG A 97 12.24 8.42 22.84
N ALA A 98 13.07 8.31 21.80
CA ALA A 98 14.51 8.37 21.96
C ALA A 98 14.98 9.71 22.57
N LEU A 99 14.33 10.82 22.19
CA LEU A 99 14.57 12.13 22.80
C LEU A 99 14.10 12.20 24.26
N GLU A 100 12.95 11.61 24.60
CA GLU A 100 12.44 11.51 25.97
C GLU A 100 13.39 10.70 26.86
N ASP A 101 13.84 9.52 26.40
CA ASP A 101 14.78 8.63 27.10
C ASP A 101 16.19 9.26 27.22
N ALA A 102 16.57 10.12 26.28
CA ALA A 102 17.80 10.89 26.34
C ALA A 102 17.73 12.11 27.29
N GLY A 103 16.55 12.42 27.86
CA GLY A 103 16.33 13.55 28.75
C GLY A 103 15.95 14.87 28.06
N GLY A 104 15.59 14.82 26.77
CA GLY A 104 15.17 15.95 25.94
C GLY A 104 13.65 16.19 25.86
N GLY A 105 12.85 15.44 26.64
CA GLY A 105 11.39 15.53 26.60
C GLY A 105 10.82 16.89 27.00
N PHE A 106 9.57 17.17 26.61
CA PHE A 106 8.85 18.40 26.99
C PHE A 106 8.78 18.60 28.52
N ALA A 107 8.77 17.52 29.30
CA ALA A 107 8.83 17.57 30.76
C ALA A 107 10.18 18.11 31.28
N ALA A 108 11.29 17.78 30.63
CA ALA A 108 12.61 18.31 31.00
C ALA A 108 12.70 19.82 30.74
N ARG A 109 12.05 20.32 29.68
CA ARG A 109 11.99 21.76 29.39
C ARG A 109 11.23 22.55 30.45
N LYS A 110 10.22 21.97 31.10
CA LYS A 110 9.41 22.66 32.12
C LYS A 110 10.14 22.83 33.46
N HIS A 111 11.14 21.99 33.73
CA HIS A 111 11.97 22.06 34.95
C HIS A 111 13.38 22.64 34.72
N ALA A 112 13.78 22.88 33.47
CA ALA A 112 15.10 23.41 33.10
C ALA A 112 15.24 24.94 33.22
N HIS A 113 14.31 25.63 33.91
CA HIS A 113 14.50 27.05 34.25
C HIS A 113 15.63 27.27 35.29
N GLY A 114 16.17 26.19 35.85
CA GLY A 114 17.40 26.18 36.63
C GLY A 114 18.63 25.96 35.74
N LYS A 115 19.68 26.72 36.05
CA LYS A 115 21.02 26.92 35.44
C LYS A 115 21.85 25.65 35.07
N GLY A 116 21.25 24.47 35.00
CA GLY A 116 21.83 23.19 34.59
C GLY A 116 21.15 22.56 33.36
N GLY A 117 20.47 23.36 32.55
CA GLY A 117 19.79 22.91 31.33
C GLY A 117 20.73 22.10 30.43
N GLY A 118 20.52 20.78 30.40
CA GLY A 118 21.30 19.88 29.56
C GLY A 118 21.29 20.38 28.12
N HIS A 119 22.49 20.50 27.54
CA HIS A 119 22.65 20.99 26.17
C HIS A 119 21.73 20.17 25.25
N PRO A 120 20.79 20.79 24.52
CA PRO A 120 19.89 20.06 23.63
C PRO A 120 20.65 19.23 22.60
N ALA A 121 21.86 19.67 22.23
CA ALA A 121 22.80 18.94 21.39
C ALA A 121 23.23 17.59 22.00
N LYS A 122 23.51 17.53 23.31
CA LYS A 122 23.90 16.27 23.99
C LYS A 122 22.72 15.30 24.09
N ALA A 123 21.51 15.82 24.30
CA ALA A 123 20.31 15.00 24.30
C ALA A 123 20.04 14.41 22.91
N ALA A 124 20.23 15.19 21.84
CA ALA A 124 20.10 14.72 20.47
C ALA A 124 21.16 13.65 20.12
N GLU A 125 22.42 13.85 20.52
CA GLU A 125 23.49 12.87 20.31
C GLU A 125 23.19 11.54 21.02
N LYS A 126 22.76 11.60 22.29
CA LYS A 126 22.36 10.42 23.05
C LYS A 126 21.11 9.73 22.46
N ALA A 127 20.16 10.51 21.94
CA ALA A 127 18.99 9.96 21.25
C ALA A 127 19.39 9.24 19.96
N ASN A 128 20.27 9.82 19.16
CA ASN A 128 20.81 9.17 17.95
C ASN A 128 21.56 7.89 18.29
N GLU A 129 22.34 7.89 19.37
CA GLU A 129 23.04 6.69 19.84
C GLU A 129 22.06 5.60 20.32
N ALA A 130 20.95 5.96 20.98
CA ALA A 130 19.90 5.03 21.38
C ALA A 130 19.19 4.43 20.15
N LEU A 131 18.83 5.27 19.16
CA LEU A 131 18.24 4.83 17.89
C LEU A 131 19.17 3.87 17.12
N ALA A 132 20.48 4.15 17.13
CA ALA A 132 21.49 3.30 16.49
C ALA A 132 21.64 1.93 17.16
N ARG A 133 21.47 1.87 18.49
CA ARG A 133 21.52 0.64 19.29
C ARG A 133 20.27 -0.22 19.09
N ASP A 134 19.11 0.40 19.24
CA ASP A 134 17.83 -0.30 19.27
C ASP A 134 17.39 -0.77 17.87
N LYS A 135 17.82 -0.05 16.82
CA LYS A 135 17.45 -0.33 15.42
C LYS A 135 15.95 -0.54 15.24
N GLU A 136 15.16 0.30 15.91
CA GLU A 136 13.72 0.17 15.92
C GLU A 136 13.16 0.43 14.51
N GLU A 137 12.51 -0.59 13.95
CA GLU A 137 12.00 -0.58 12.59
C GLU A 137 10.46 -0.57 12.54
N VAL A 138 9.92 0.16 11.58
CA VAL A 138 8.49 0.11 11.22
C VAL A 138 8.33 -0.86 10.05
N LEU A 139 7.57 -1.93 10.27
CA LEU A 139 7.34 -2.99 9.31
C LEU A 139 6.06 -2.75 8.52
N VAL A 140 6.17 -2.52 7.23
CA VAL A 140 5.00 -2.47 6.32
C VAL A 140 4.77 -3.86 5.76
N LYS A 141 3.74 -4.56 6.25
CA LYS A 141 3.42 -5.93 5.83
C LYS A 141 2.30 -5.95 4.80
N ALA A 142 2.53 -6.69 3.71
CA ALA A 142 1.54 -6.93 2.67
C ALA A 142 1.63 -8.34 2.09
N SER A 143 0.49 -8.84 1.62
CA SER A 143 0.36 -10.18 1.03
C SER A 143 -0.28 -10.13 -0.36
N GLY A 144 0.07 -11.08 -1.23
CA GLY A 144 -0.56 -11.27 -2.54
C GLY A 144 -0.67 -10.00 -3.38
N ARG A 145 -1.89 -9.62 -3.76
CA ARG A 145 -2.16 -8.43 -4.61
C ARG A 145 -1.73 -7.11 -3.95
N ALA A 146 -1.65 -7.07 -2.62
CA ALA A 146 -1.28 -5.86 -1.88
C ALA A 146 0.23 -5.56 -1.87
N MET A 147 1.06 -6.53 -2.27
CA MET A 147 2.53 -6.37 -2.27
C MET A 147 2.99 -5.16 -3.09
N GLY A 148 2.32 -4.88 -4.21
CA GLY A 148 2.62 -3.71 -5.04
C GLY A 148 2.47 -2.39 -4.26
N GLN A 149 1.46 -2.27 -3.39
CA GLN A 149 1.28 -1.05 -2.58
C GLN A 149 2.37 -0.90 -1.53
N ALA A 150 2.79 -1.98 -0.87
CA ALA A 150 3.89 -1.92 0.10
C ALA A 150 5.22 -1.50 -0.56
N LEU A 151 5.50 -1.99 -1.78
CA LEU A 151 6.68 -1.57 -2.52
C LEU A 151 6.63 -0.08 -2.90
N ARG A 152 5.46 0.46 -3.29
CA ARG A 152 5.30 1.91 -3.51
C ARG A 152 5.59 2.73 -2.26
N VAL A 153 5.17 2.24 -1.09
CA VAL A 153 5.48 2.90 0.19
C VAL A 153 6.99 2.89 0.44
N GLY A 154 7.65 1.74 0.26
CA GLY A 154 9.11 1.64 0.40
C GLY A 154 9.88 2.55 -0.56
N GLU A 155 9.47 2.57 -1.83
CA GLU A 155 10.07 3.45 -2.84
C GLU A 155 9.88 4.93 -2.49
N TRP A 156 8.70 5.31 -1.97
CA TRP A 156 8.45 6.67 -1.53
C TRP A 156 9.43 7.12 -0.44
N PHE A 157 9.71 6.25 0.55
CA PHE A 157 10.70 6.54 1.60
C PHE A 157 12.13 6.57 1.08
N ARG A 158 12.45 5.76 0.08
CA ARG A 158 13.77 5.75 -0.57
C ARG A 158 14.03 6.99 -1.42
N ASN A 159 13.01 7.49 -2.13
CA ASN A 159 13.16 8.65 -3.02
C ASN A 159 13.03 10.00 -2.28
N LYS A 160 12.18 10.07 -1.25
CA LYS A 160 11.98 11.28 -0.43
C LYS A 160 12.81 11.28 0.86
N GLU A 161 13.86 10.48 0.90
CA GLU A 161 14.79 10.31 2.03
C GLU A 161 15.38 11.65 2.52
N LYS A 162 15.41 12.68 1.66
CA LYS A 162 15.90 14.02 2.03
C LYS A 162 15.19 14.66 3.22
N ASP A 163 13.93 14.30 3.48
CA ASP A 163 13.17 14.88 4.59
C ASP A 163 13.35 14.07 5.89
N MET A 164 13.50 12.75 5.77
CA MET A 164 13.70 11.85 6.91
C MET A 164 14.72 10.79 6.47
N LEU A 165 15.96 10.93 6.94
CA LEU A 165 17.05 9.97 6.72
C LEU A 165 16.57 8.58 7.16
N CYS A 166 16.13 7.75 6.22
CA CYS A 166 15.44 6.49 6.49
C CYS A 166 16.08 5.37 5.69
N ARG A 167 16.51 4.31 6.37
CA ARG A 167 16.95 3.07 5.75
C ARG A 167 15.75 2.18 5.45
N VAL A 168 15.61 1.77 4.19
CA VAL A 168 14.55 0.89 3.70
C VAL A 168 15.13 -0.48 3.32
N GLU A 169 14.62 -1.54 3.94
CA GLU A 169 14.96 -2.93 3.62
C GLU A 169 13.71 -3.70 3.18
N ILE A 170 13.85 -4.55 2.16
CA ILE A 170 12.75 -5.38 1.65
C ILE A 170 13.02 -6.83 2.01
N ARG A 171 12.12 -7.44 2.80
CA ARG A 171 12.17 -8.84 3.22
C ARG A 171 11.04 -9.61 2.55
N THR A 172 11.35 -10.75 1.94
CA THR A 172 10.34 -11.65 1.37
C THR A 172 9.98 -12.74 2.37
N GLY A 173 8.70 -13.13 2.40
CA GLY A 173 8.22 -14.17 3.28
C GLY A 173 7.05 -14.95 2.68
N ASN A 174 6.60 -15.96 3.42
CA ASN A 174 5.40 -16.71 3.11
C ASN A 174 4.56 -16.85 4.38
N VAL A 175 3.24 -16.74 4.27
CA VAL A 175 2.30 -16.96 5.37
C VAL A 175 1.35 -18.10 4.99
N SER A 176 1.17 -19.05 5.91
CA SER A 176 0.20 -20.14 5.74
C SER A 176 -1.20 -19.66 6.07
N THR A 177 -2.17 -20.07 5.28
CA THR A 177 -3.59 -19.74 5.45
C THR A 177 -4.40 -21.02 5.35
N VAL A 178 -5.37 -21.16 6.24
CA VAL A 178 -6.36 -22.24 6.19
C VAL A 178 -7.52 -21.72 5.34
N ASP A 179 -7.77 -22.36 4.21
CA ASP A 179 -8.96 -22.09 3.39
C ASP A 179 -9.93 -23.29 3.55
N ASP A 180 -11.23 -23.03 3.59
CA ASP A 180 -12.27 -24.04 3.68
C ASP A 180 -12.56 -24.65 2.31
N ILE A 181 -12.88 -25.94 2.31
CA ILE A 181 -13.32 -26.65 1.11
C ILE A 181 -14.79 -26.97 1.32
N VAL A 182 -15.62 -26.35 0.49
CA VAL A 182 -17.08 -26.52 0.53
C VAL A 182 -17.51 -27.16 -0.79
N GLN A 183 -18.47 -28.07 -0.73
CA GLN A 183 -19.07 -28.63 -1.94
C GLN A 183 -19.92 -27.55 -2.59
N LEU A 184 -20.01 -27.56 -3.93
CA LEU A 184 -20.78 -26.54 -4.64
C LEU A 184 -22.27 -26.61 -4.29
N ASP A 185 -22.79 -27.81 -4.10
CA ASP A 185 -24.19 -28.06 -3.73
C ASP A 185 -24.52 -27.34 -2.40
N ASP A 186 -23.70 -27.54 -1.37
CA ASP A 186 -23.84 -26.85 -0.07
C ASP A 186 -23.80 -25.30 -0.19
N LEU A 187 -23.08 -24.75 -1.17
CA LEU A 187 -22.98 -23.30 -1.38
C LEU A 187 -24.13 -22.69 -2.17
N GLU A 188 -24.81 -23.51 -2.97
CA GLU A 188 -26.02 -23.08 -3.67
C GLU A 188 -27.16 -23.03 -2.66
N GLU A 189 -27.28 -24.05 -1.80
CA GLU A 189 -28.23 -24.06 -0.67
C GLU A 189 -28.02 -22.86 0.28
N GLU A 190 -26.79 -22.61 0.74
CA GLU A 190 -26.48 -21.45 1.62
C GLU A 190 -26.88 -20.10 0.99
N LYS A 191 -26.76 -19.96 -0.33
CA LYS A 191 -27.13 -18.71 -1.02
C LYS A 191 -28.63 -18.56 -1.20
N GLU A 192 -29.31 -19.66 -1.51
CA GLU A 192 -30.77 -19.66 -1.60
C GLU A 192 -31.38 -19.30 -0.25
N GLU A 193 -30.85 -19.85 0.86
CA GLU A 193 -31.26 -19.47 2.22
C GLU A 193 -30.95 -18.00 2.55
N GLU A 194 -29.77 -17.48 2.19
CA GLU A 194 -29.42 -16.06 2.40
C GLU A 194 -30.32 -15.11 1.57
N GLU A 195 -30.74 -15.52 0.36
CA GLU A 195 -31.65 -14.75 -0.49
C GLU A 195 -33.09 -14.76 0.05
N GLU A 196 -33.57 -15.90 0.58
CA GLU A 196 -34.89 -16.01 1.22
C GLU A 196 -34.99 -15.19 2.52
N GLU A 197 -33.96 -15.22 3.38
CA GLU A 197 -33.95 -14.40 4.61
C GLU A 197 -33.85 -12.89 4.32
N ALA A 198 -33.19 -12.49 3.23
CA ALA A 198 -33.08 -11.09 2.84
C ALA A 198 -34.42 -10.50 2.40
N ASP A 199 -35.27 -11.30 1.73
CA ASP A 199 -36.60 -10.88 1.27
C ASP A 199 -37.65 -10.81 2.42
N GLU A 200 -37.44 -11.52 3.53
CA GLU A 200 -38.41 -11.54 4.66
C GLU A 200 -38.29 -10.32 5.61
N HIS A 201 -37.27 -9.47 5.43
CA HIS A 201 -37.04 -8.28 6.27
C HIS A 201 -37.34 -6.93 5.62
N ASP A 202 -37.87 -6.89 4.38
CA ASP A 202 -38.46 -5.68 3.81
C ASP A 202 -39.93 -5.55 4.26
N ASP A 203 -40.16 -4.97 5.44
CA ASP A 203 -41.47 -4.51 5.91
C ASP A 203 -41.84 -3.19 5.20
N PRO A 204 -42.81 -3.16 4.25
CA PRO A 204 -43.27 -1.93 3.63
C PRO A 204 -44.28 -1.25 4.55
N GLY A 205 -43.78 -0.63 5.62
CA GLY A 205 -44.59 -0.27 6.79
C GLY A 205 -44.52 1.18 7.26
N GLN A 206 -44.40 2.19 6.38
CA GLN A 206 -44.95 3.53 6.68
C GLN A 206 -45.12 4.43 5.44
N ASN A 207 -46.39 4.80 5.26
CA ASN A 207 -47.05 5.43 4.12
C ASN A 207 -47.47 6.87 4.49
N GLU A 208 -47.64 7.71 3.46
CA GLU A 208 -48.51 8.89 3.33
C GLU A 208 -47.97 10.34 3.48
N LYS A 209 -48.27 11.11 2.41
CA LYS A 209 -48.32 12.58 2.21
C LYS A 209 -47.00 13.24 1.76
N ASN A 210 -46.88 13.90 0.60
CA ASN A 210 -47.84 14.61 -0.24
C ASN A 210 -47.29 14.71 -1.68
N GLU A 211 -48.12 14.37 -2.67
CA GLU A 211 -48.02 14.79 -4.07
C GLU A 211 -48.70 16.16 -4.24
N GLN A 212 -48.04 17.13 -4.86
CA GLN A 212 -48.67 18.06 -5.82
C GLN A 212 -47.65 18.77 -6.71
N VAL A 213 -47.57 18.31 -7.96
CA VAL A 213 -47.53 19.03 -9.27
C VAL A 213 -47.24 20.55 -9.24
N ASP A 214 -46.19 21.01 -9.93
CA ASP A 214 -46.33 21.79 -11.19
C ASP A 214 -44.97 22.12 -11.85
N GLU A 215 -45.03 22.18 -13.18
CA GLU A 215 -44.02 22.23 -14.22
C GLU A 215 -43.52 23.68 -14.48
N GLY A 216 -42.21 23.92 -14.59
CA GLY A 216 -41.71 25.21 -15.08
C GLY A 216 -40.25 25.57 -14.79
N THR A 217 -39.36 25.22 -15.72
CA THR A 217 -38.50 26.19 -16.45
C THR A 217 -37.44 27.02 -15.69
N LEU A 218 -36.18 26.74 -16.07
CA LEU A 218 -34.96 27.58 -16.13
C LEU A 218 -34.11 27.88 -14.87
N GLU A 219 -32.88 27.34 -14.97
CA GLU A 219 -31.54 27.92 -14.70
C GLU A 219 -30.93 27.98 -13.27
N GLU A 220 -29.70 27.47 -13.24
CA GLU A 220 -28.64 27.28 -12.22
C GLU A 220 -28.20 28.53 -11.40
N PRO A 221 -27.22 28.44 -10.46
CA PRO A 221 -26.94 27.43 -9.43
C PRO A 221 -26.55 28.07 -8.05
N ALA A 222 -26.77 27.40 -6.91
CA ALA A 222 -26.12 27.76 -5.63
C ALA A 222 -26.06 26.60 -4.62
N GLU A 223 -25.04 26.69 -3.77
CA GLU A 223 -24.31 25.67 -3.00
C GLU A 223 -25.02 25.02 -1.77
N PRO A 224 -24.45 23.95 -1.17
CA PRO A 224 -25.21 22.96 -0.41
C PRO A 224 -25.34 23.22 1.09
N SER A 225 -26.46 22.70 1.60
CA SER A 225 -26.99 22.74 2.95
C SER A 225 -26.16 22.00 4.01
N THR A 226 -26.04 22.70 5.14
CA THR A 226 -25.80 22.29 6.52
C THR A 226 -26.49 20.98 6.93
N LEU A 227 -25.74 20.08 7.56
CA LEU A 227 -26.27 19.08 8.48
C LEU A 227 -25.50 19.14 9.81
N GLN A 228 -26.24 19.55 10.84
CA GLN A 228 -25.96 19.37 12.25
C GLN A 228 -26.10 17.90 12.64
N CYS A 229 -25.26 17.43 13.58
CA CYS A 229 -25.65 16.81 14.86
C CYS A 229 -24.49 15.94 15.39
N GLY A 230 -24.15 16.07 16.68
CA GLY A 230 -23.26 15.10 17.35
C GLY A 230 -22.36 15.69 18.42
N ASP A 231 -22.97 16.12 19.51
CA ASP A 231 -22.41 16.63 20.76
C ASP A 231 -21.52 15.58 21.48
N THR A 232 -20.43 16.01 22.13
CA THR A 232 -19.89 15.44 23.40
C THR A 232 -18.66 16.25 23.86
N THR A 233 -18.97 17.25 24.67
CA THR A 233 -18.25 17.80 25.82
C THR A 233 -17.00 17.04 26.31
N MET A 234 -15.84 17.70 26.28
CA MET A 234 -15.12 18.03 27.53
C MET A 234 -13.98 19.03 27.29
N GLU A 235 -14.08 20.11 28.06
CA GLU A 235 -13.20 21.27 28.20
C GLU A 235 -11.76 20.88 28.61
N LEU A 236 -10.77 21.65 28.17
CA LEU A 236 -9.89 22.42 29.06
C LEU A 236 -8.85 23.25 28.27
N LEU A 237 -9.05 24.57 28.32
CA LEU A 237 -8.04 25.61 28.57
C LEU A 237 -6.91 25.91 27.57
N GLY A 238 -7.06 27.08 26.93
CA GLY A 238 -6.03 28.13 26.78
C GLY A 238 -5.05 27.94 25.62
N GLY A 239 -4.89 28.84 24.66
CA GLY A 239 -5.19 30.27 24.60
C GLY A 239 -3.99 30.97 23.96
N VAL A 240 -4.29 32.06 23.23
CA VAL A 240 -3.40 33.19 22.91
C VAL A 240 -2.56 33.09 21.61
N ASP A 241 -3.20 33.60 20.54
CA ASP A 241 -2.79 34.65 19.60
C ASP A 241 -1.53 34.52 18.71
N VAL A 242 -1.68 34.75 17.39
CA VAL A 242 -1.29 36.02 16.71
C VAL A 242 -1.25 35.86 15.16
N ALA A 243 -2.06 36.71 14.52
CA ALA A 243 -1.92 37.46 13.25
C ALA A 243 -1.60 36.81 11.89
N THR A 244 -2.66 36.75 11.08
CA THR A 244 -2.87 37.18 9.68
C THR A 244 -1.87 38.19 9.06
N THR A 245 -1.37 37.88 7.84
CA THR A 245 -1.17 38.77 6.66
C THR A 245 -0.98 37.86 5.42
N SER A 246 -1.94 37.73 4.51
CA SER A 246 -2.30 38.58 3.35
C SER A 246 -1.46 38.38 2.07
N SER A 247 -2.17 37.95 1.03
CA SER A 247 -2.12 38.42 -0.37
C SER A 247 -1.05 37.87 -1.34
N GLY A 248 -1.50 37.55 -2.56
CA GLY A 248 -0.64 37.35 -3.73
C GLY A 248 -1.18 36.40 -4.80
N GLU A 249 -2.29 36.77 -5.43
CA GLU A 249 -2.86 36.14 -6.63
C GLU A 249 -1.95 36.31 -7.86
N ASN A 250 -2.00 35.38 -8.82
CA ASN A 250 -1.88 35.67 -10.26
C ASN A 250 -2.22 34.43 -11.11
N LYS A 251 -3.38 34.49 -11.78
CA LYS A 251 -3.86 33.57 -12.81
C LYS A 251 -3.93 34.36 -14.12
N SER A 252 -3.22 33.91 -15.15
CA SER A 252 -3.30 34.49 -16.50
C SER A 252 -3.83 33.46 -17.48
N GLN A 253 -4.92 33.87 -18.14
CA GLN A 253 -5.56 33.24 -19.29
C GLN A 253 -4.78 33.54 -20.58
N SER A 254 -4.88 32.63 -21.55
CA SER A 254 -5.03 32.85 -23.01
C SER A 254 -4.56 31.57 -23.73
N THR A 255 -5.12 31.05 -24.82
CA THR A 255 -6.22 31.40 -25.72
C THR A 255 -6.41 30.16 -26.61
N LEU A 256 -7.65 29.75 -26.83
CA LEU A 256 -8.07 28.80 -27.88
C LEU A 256 -8.17 29.57 -29.21
N ALA A 257 -7.65 29.00 -30.29
CA ALA A 257 -7.94 29.45 -31.65
C ALA A 257 -7.94 28.26 -32.63
N GLU A 258 -8.97 28.29 -33.46
CA GLU A 258 -9.36 27.41 -34.57
C GLU A 258 -8.25 27.03 -35.57
N ALA A 259 -8.38 25.83 -36.16
CA ALA A 259 -8.42 25.68 -37.61
C ALA A 259 -9.01 24.32 -38.01
N GLN A 260 -10.16 24.41 -38.66
CA GLN A 260 -10.99 23.35 -39.22
C GLN A 260 -10.71 23.26 -40.73
N MET A 261 -10.22 22.13 -41.22
CA MET A 261 -10.12 21.73 -42.64
C MET A 261 -9.89 20.21 -42.61
N GLY A 262 -10.50 19.35 -43.42
CA GLY A 262 -11.26 19.50 -44.64
C GLY A 262 -11.26 18.11 -45.30
N MET A 263 -12.39 17.74 -45.87
CA MET A 263 -12.74 16.43 -46.42
C MET A 263 -11.80 15.95 -47.54
N SER A 264 -11.58 14.63 -47.64
CA SER A 264 -11.89 13.88 -48.86
C SER A 264 -11.74 12.37 -48.67
N ALA A 265 -12.73 11.66 -49.21
CA ALA A 265 -12.86 10.22 -49.24
C ALA A 265 -12.30 9.65 -50.54
N ALA A 266 -12.02 8.34 -50.48
CA ALA A 266 -11.93 7.39 -51.59
C ALA A 266 -10.74 7.53 -52.56
N GLU A 267 -9.90 6.48 -52.58
CA GLU A 267 -9.44 5.72 -53.77
C GLU A 267 -8.29 4.79 -53.30
N GLN A 268 -8.57 3.50 -53.12
CA GLN A 268 -8.20 2.45 -54.07
C GLN A 268 -6.72 2.49 -54.50
N SER A 269 -5.88 1.69 -53.87
CA SER A 269 -4.89 0.91 -54.63
C SER A 269 -4.54 -0.37 -53.87
N ALA A 270 -4.90 -1.48 -54.50
CA ALA A 270 -4.39 -2.79 -54.20
C ALA A 270 -2.96 -2.85 -54.73
N ASN A 271 -1.98 -3.02 -53.84
CA ASN A 271 -0.66 -3.49 -54.23
C ASN A 271 -0.38 -4.80 -53.50
N ASP A 272 -0.57 -5.85 -54.29
CA ASP A 272 -0.21 -7.22 -54.10
C ASP A 272 1.33 -7.33 -54.09
N THR A 273 1.92 -7.81 -53.01
CA THR A 273 3.32 -8.25 -53.00
C THR A 273 3.41 -9.47 -52.11
N ALA A 274 3.19 -10.61 -52.74
CA ALA A 274 3.44 -11.93 -52.22
C ALA A 274 4.93 -12.12 -51.91
N MET A 275 5.27 -12.22 -50.62
CA MET A 275 6.52 -12.82 -50.15
C MET A 275 6.16 -14.15 -49.48
N PRO A 276 6.59 -15.30 -50.04
CA PRO A 276 6.52 -16.57 -49.35
C PRO A 276 7.81 -16.73 -48.55
N ASP A 277 7.79 -16.53 -47.24
CA ASP A 277 8.89 -17.04 -46.42
C ASP A 277 8.43 -17.62 -45.10
N SER A 278 8.50 -18.94 -45.09
CA SER A 278 8.01 -19.85 -44.08
C SER A 278 8.80 -19.72 -42.78
N LEU A 279 8.17 -19.21 -41.72
CA LEU A 279 8.66 -19.42 -40.37
C LEU A 279 8.44 -20.89 -39.97
N PRO A 280 9.46 -21.58 -39.43
CA PRO A 280 9.31 -22.96 -38.99
C PRO A 280 8.27 -23.01 -37.86
N ASN A 281 7.15 -23.69 -38.11
CA ASN A 281 6.20 -24.11 -37.09
C ASN A 281 6.96 -24.98 -36.08
N HIS A 282 7.48 -24.34 -35.03
CA HIS A 282 8.17 -25.02 -33.96
C HIS A 282 7.12 -25.89 -33.25
N ASN A 283 7.11 -27.17 -33.65
CA ASN A 283 6.23 -28.19 -33.12
C ASN A 283 6.59 -28.37 -31.65
N ARG A 284 5.96 -27.55 -30.80
CA ARG A 284 6.25 -27.46 -29.37
C ARG A 284 5.68 -28.72 -28.75
N ARG A 285 6.51 -29.78 -28.78
CA ARG A 285 6.27 -31.10 -28.20
C ARG A 285 5.62 -30.90 -26.83
N ARG A 286 4.29 -31.10 -26.77
CA ARG A 286 3.50 -30.93 -25.56
C ARG A 286 3.99 -31.99 -24.57
N ARG A 287 4.94 -31.63 -23.71
CA ARG A 287 5.31 -32.45 -22.56
C ARG A 287 4.01 -32.69 -21.80
N LYS A 288 3.55 -33.95 -21.76
CA LYS A 288 2.45 -34.41 -20.90
C LYS A 288 2.86 -34.08 -19.47
N LYS A 289 2.47 -32.91 -18.98
CA LYS A 289 2.63 -32.56 -17.56
C LYS A 289 1.77 -33.56 -16.81
N ARG A 290 2.40 -34.43 -16.01
CA ARG A 290 1.70 -35.37 -15.12
C ARG A 290 0.67 -34.55 -14.36
N LYS A 291 -0.61 -34.88 -14.53
CA LYS A 291 -1.70 -34.22 -13.80
C LYS A 291 -1.43 -34.48 -12.32
N ARG A 292 -1.56 -33.45 -11.47
CA ARG A 292 -1.49 -33.61 -10.02
C ARG A 292 -2.61 -34.56 -9.57
N PRO A 293 -2.42 -35.34 -8.50
CA PRO A 293 -3.50 -36.13 -7.94
C PRO A 293 -4.69 -35.22 -7.62
N THR A 294 -5.89 -35.68 -7.95
CA THR A 294 -7.16 -35.03 -7.59
C THR A 294 -7.70 -35.73 -6.35
N TYR A 295 -8.32 -35.00 -5.43
CA TYR A 295 -9.08 -35.65 -4.35
C TYR A 295 -10.25 -36.45 -4.95
N GLU A 296 -10.57 -37.57 -4.33
CA GLU A 296 -11.80 -38.32 -4.62
C GLU A 296 -12.99 -37.53 -4.09
N ALA A 297 -14.14 -37.59 -4.77
CA ALA A 297 -15.32 -36.80 -4.41
C ALA A 297 -15.82 -37.10 -2.98
N GLU A 298 -15.67 -38.35 -2.53
CA GLU A 298 -16.07 -38.82 -1.20
C GLU A 298 -15.02 -38.50 -0.11
N ASN A 299 -13.78 -38.16 -0.49
CA ASN A 299 -12.66 -37.95 0.43
C ASN A 299 -12.11 -36.52 0.32
N LEU A 300 -13.01 -35.54 0.43
CA LEU A 300 -12.65 -34.12 0.48
C LEU A 300 -12.26 -33.74 1.91
N PRO A 301 -11.07 -33.16 2.14
CA PRO A 301 -10.74 -32.60 3.45
C PRO A 301 -11.57 -31.34 3.69
N GLU A 302 -12.04 -31.14 4.92
CA GLU A 302 -12.79 -29.95 5.34
C GLU A 302 -12.03 -28.64 5.08
N ALA A 303 -10.70 -28.65 5.30
CA ALA A 303 -9.86 -27.47 5.13
C ALA A 303 -8.54 -27.79 4.44
N ARG A 304 -7.97 -26.79 3.77
CA ARG A 304 -6.68 -26.90 3.09
C ARG A 304 -5.76 -25.73 3.41
N ILE A 305 -4.53 -26.07 3.78
CA ILE A 305 -3.47 -25.08 3.97
C ILE A 305 -2.91 -24.63 2.61
N ARG A 306 -2.91 -23.33 2.38
CA ARG A 306 -2.25 -22.69 1.23
C ARG A 306 -1.23 -21.68 1.72
N TRP A 307 -0.13 -21.54 1.00
CA TRP A 307 0.89 -20.55 1.28
C TRP A 307 0.69 -19.30 0.43
N ILE A 308 0.63 -18.14 1.08
CA ILE A 308 0.53 -16.84 0.43
C ILE A 308 1.89 -16.15 0.51
N LYS A 309 2.33 -15.61 -0.63
CA LYS A 309 3.53 -14.78 -0.72
C LYS A 309 3.32 -13.47 0.04
N THR A 310 4.31 -13.08 0.83
CA THR A 310 4.31 -11.82 1.55
C THR A 310 5.57 -11.01 1.26
N VAL A 311 5.45 -9.71 1.52
CA VAL A 311 6.57 -8.78 1.55
C VAL A 311 6.47 -7.95 2.82
N GLU A 312 7.61 -7.73 3.45
CA GLU A 312 7.77 -6.83 4.58
C GLU A 312 8.76 -5.76 4.17
N VAL A 313 8.34 -4.50 4.20
CA VAL A 313 9.24 -3.35 3.98
C VAL A 313 9.57 -2.79 5.34
N ALA A 314 10.79 -3.00 5.80
CA ALA A 314 11.31 -2.47 7.05
C ALA A 314 11.86 -1.07 6.81
N ILE A 315 11.37 -0.10 7.59
CA ILE A 315 11.74 1.30 7.50
C ILE A 315 12.27 1.72 8.86
N SER A 316 13.55 2.10 8.92
CA SER A 316 14.25 2.50 10.14
C SER A 316 14.86 3.89 9.96
N LEU A 317 15.01 4.65 11.05
CA LEU A 317 15.71 5.93 11.01
C LEU A 317 17.21 5.67 10.82
N GLN A 318 17.84 6.42 9.92
CA GLN A 318 19.29 6.41 9.73
C GLN A 318 19.91 7.41 10.71
N THR A 319 20.72 6.89 11.61
CA THR A 319 21.46 7.62 12.65
C THR A 319 22.92 7.82 12.26
#